data_AF-R9K3Q7-F1
#
_entry.id   AF-R9K3Q7-F1
#
_cell.length_a   1.000
_cell.length_b   1.000
_cell.length_c   1.000
_cell.angle_alpha   90.00
_cell.angle_beta   90.00
_cell.angle_gamma   90.00
#
_symmetry.space_group_name_H-M   'P 1'
#
loop_
_entity.id
_entity.type
_entity.pdbx_description
1 polymer ?
#
loop_
_entity_poly.entity_id
_entity_poly.type
_entity_poly.pdbx_seq_one_letter_code
_entity_poly.pdbx_strand_id
1 'polypeptide(L)'
;MLPDVIIPYSVYGLFFILRVLAEYFLPLHTVGKLCSRFGISVSMLYRWRDLFLSHKQEWLGMLVSAETAPSAFIKGLCFLERYSISFACQFVLLSARSFLQSHRNPADYRQEFF
;
A
#
# COMPACT_ATOMS: atom_id res chain seq x y z
N MET A 1 10.66 9.46 -18.64
CA MET A 1 10.86 8.83 -17.33
C MET A 1 9.80 9.37 -16.38
N LEU A 2 8.62 8.73 -16.35
CA LEU A 2 7.60 9.05 -15.34
C LEU A 2 8.03 8.37 -14.03
N PRO A 3 7.90 8.99 -12.85
CA PRO A 3 8.31 8.32 -11.62
C PRO A 3 7.34 7.17 -11.32
N ASP A 4 7.88 5.94 -11.19
CA ASP A 4 7.26 4.66 -10.76
C ASP A 4 6.50 4.71 -9.41
N VAL A 5 6.34 5.89 -8.81
CA VAL A 5 5.97 6.10 -7.40
C VAL A 5 4.64 6.87 -7.27
N ILE A 6 3.92 7.08 -8.36
CA ILE A 6 2.65 7.79 -8.34
C ILE A 6 1.53 6.74 -8.27
N ILE A 7 0.87 6.62 -7.11
CA ILE A 7 -0.43 5.95 -7.06
C ILE A 7 -1.36 6.75 -7.96
N PRO A 8 -1.91 6.17 -9.05
CA PRO A 8 -2.83 6.88 -9.91
C PRO A 8 -3.99 7.45 -9.07
N TYR A 9 -4.33 8.72 -9.27
CA TYR A 9 -5.44 9.43 -8.59
C TYR A 9 -5.24 9.68 -7.09
N SER A 10 -4.02 9.58 -6.58
CA SER A 10 -3.66 10.04 -5.24
C SER A 10 -2.73 11.24 -5.31
N VAL A 11 -3.02 12.28 -4.54
CA VAL A 11 -2.12 13.44 -4.34
C VAL A 11 -0.89 13.04 -3.51
N TYR A 12 -0.93 11.87 -2.87
CA TYR A 12 0.13 11.33 -2.03
C TYR A 12 0.85 10.17 -2.73
N GLY A 13 2.18 10.20 -2.69
CA GLY A 13 3.01 9.10 -3.20
C GLY A 13 2.92 7.83 -2.35
N LEU A 14 3.18 6.67 -2.95
CA LEU A 14 3.06 5.37 -2.28
C LEU A 14 3.92 5.27 -1.02
N PHE A 15 5.20 5.65 -1.10
CA PHE A 15 6.10 5.57 0.04
C PHE A 15 5.70 6.49 1.19
N PHE A 16 5.05 7.62 0.90
CA PHE A 16 4.50 8.48 1.94
C PHE A 16 3.39 7.75 2.70
N ILE A 17 2.43 7.15 1.99
CA ILE A 17 1.34 6.40 2.61
C ILE A 17 1.87 5.20 3.41
N LEU A 18 2.82 4.45 2.86
CA LEU A 18 3.45 3.32 3.55
C LEU A 18 4.18 3.77 4.83
N ARG A 19 4.84 4.92 4.82
CA ARG A 19 5.49 5.48 6.01
C ARG A 19 4.48 5.85 7.10
N VAL A 20 3.38 6.49 6.72
CA VAL A 20 2.28 6.82 7.65
C VAL A 20 1.70 5.53 8.26
N LEU A 21 1.42 4.52 7.44
CA LEU A 21 0.88 3.25 7.90
C LEU A 21 1.87 2.47 8.78
N ALA A 22 3.17 2.52 8.46
CA ALA A 22 4.20 1.92 9.30
C ALA A 22 4.20 2.53 10.71
N GLU A 23 4.14 3.86 10.82
CA GLU A 23 4.04 4.56 12.11
C GLU A 23 2.69 4.37 12.81
N TYR A 24 1.62 4.06 12.08
CA TYR A 24 0.33 3.70 12.67
C TYR A 24 0.36 2.30 13.29
N PHE A 25 0.97 1.32 12.61
CA PHE A 25 1.05 -0.07 13.08
C PHE A 25 2.14 -0.29 14.13
N LEU A 26 3.13 0.59 14.20
CA LEU A 26 4.05 0.67 15.33
C LEU A 26 3.38 1.56 16.39
N PRO A 27 3.10 1.08 17.61
CA PRO A 27 2.35 1.84 18.63
C PRO A 27 3.17 2.97 19.26
N LEU A 28 3.80 3.82 18.44
CA LEU A 28 4.72 4.88 18.82
C LEU A 28 4.01 6.21 19.09
N HIS A 29 2.86 6.44 18.44
CA HIS A 29 2.12 7.70 18.51
C HIS A 29 0.62 7.46 18.54
N THR A 30 -0.12 8.35 19.21
CA THR A 30 -1.59 8.36 19.12
C THR A 30 -2.03 8.78 17.72
N VAL A 31 -3.21 8.32 17.29
CA VAL A 31 -3.77 8.63 15.97
C VAL A 31 -3.83 10.13 15.70
N GLY A 32 -4.24 10.94 16.70
CA GLY A 32 -4.27 12.40 16.57
C GLY A 32 -2.90 13.02 16.35
N LYS A 33 -1.88 12.56 17.11
CA LYS A 33 -0.49 13.06 16.97
C LYS A 33 0.11 12.65 15.62
N LEU A 34 -0.20 11.44 15.15
CA LEU A 34 0.21 10.96 13.83
C LEU A 34 -0.41 11.81 12.72
N CYS A 35 -1.72 12.01 12.74
CA CYS A 35 -2.45 12.80 11.75
C CYS A 35 -1.94 14.25 11.70
N SER A 36 -1.71 14.86 12.86
CA SER A 36 -1.15 16.21 12.96
C SER A 36 0.27 16.29 12.39
N ARG A 37 1.13 15.31 12.69
CA ARG A 37 2.52 15.27 12.21
C ARG A 37 2.62 15.15 10.69
N PHE A 38 1.74 14.37 10.07
CA PHE A 38 1.76 14.13 8.63
C PHE A 38 0.80 15.04 7.83
N GLY A 39 0.05 15.92 8.50
CA GLY A 39 -0.88 16.83 7.83
C GLY A 39 -2.04 16.13 7.12
N ILE A 40 -2.51 15.01 7.69
CA ILE A 40 -3.61 14.21 7.12
C ILE A 40 -4.81 14.18 8.07
N SER A 41 -5.99 13.88 7.54
CA SER A 41 -7.18 13.66 8.36
C SER A 41 -7.24 12.22 8.89
N VAL A 42 -7.93 12.03 10.01
CA VAL A 42 -8.17 10.71 10.62
C VAL A 42 -8.94 9.79 9.67
N SER A 43 -9.91 10.33 8.93
CA SER A 43 -10.69 9.57 7.95
C SER A 43 -9.83 9.06 6.80
N MET A 44 -8.86 9.85 6.32
CA MET A 44 -7.90 9.41 5.31
C MET A 44 -7.01 8.28 5.81
N LEU A 45 -6.50 8.40 7.04
CA LEU A 45 -5.69 7.36 7.66
C LEU A 45 -6.45 6.04 7.74
N TYR A 46 -7.70 6.05 8.22
CA TYR A 46 -8.50 4.82 8.29
C TYR A 46 -8.84 4.25 6.92
N ARG A 47 -9.13 5.10 5.93
CA ARG A 47 -9.32 4.63 4.54
C ARG A 47 -8.08 3.90 4.00
N TRP A 48 -6.89 4.45 4.23
CA TRP A 48 -5.64 3.81 3.83
C TRP A 48 -5.37 2.52 4.60
N ARG A 49 -5.65 2.50 5.90
CA ARG A 49 -5.54 1.31 6.75
C ARG A 49 -6.42 0.18 6.20
N ASP A 50 -7.69 0.47 5.91
CA ASP A 50 -8.64 -0.56 5.49
C ASP A 50 -8.29 -1.11 4.10
N LEU A 51 -7.89 -0.24 3.17
CA LEU A 51 -7.35 -0.65 1.87
C LEU A 51 -6.10 -1.52 2.01
N PHE A 52 -5.17 -1.12 2.88
CA PHE A 52 -3.95 -1.88 3.13
C PHE A 52 -4.24 -3.28 3.68
N LEU A 53 -5.15 -3.38 4.66
CA LEU A 53 -5.53 -4.67 5.25
C LEU A 53 -6.21 -5.59 4.24
N SER A 54 -7.13 -5.04 3.43
CA SER A 54 -7.79 -5.79 2.35
C SER A 54 -6.78 -6.34 1.35
N HIS A 55 -5.87 -5.50 0.85
CA HIS A 55 -4.88 -5.93 -0.15
C HIS A 55 -3.81 -6.86 0.42
N LYS A 56 -3.43 -6.68 1.69
CA LYS A 56 -2.55 -7.63 2.40
C LYS A 56 -3.18 -9.02 2.46
N GLN A 57 -4.48 -9.10 2.76
CA GLN A 57 -5.23 -10.35 2.79
C GLN A 57 -5.33 -11.00 1.42
N GLU A 58 -5.59 -10.21 0.38
CA GLU A 58 -5.67 -10.70 -1.00
C GLU A 58 -4.31 -11.23 -1.50
N TRP A 59 -3.21 -10.54 -1.16
CA TRP A 59 -1.86 -10.90 -1.60
C TRP A 59 -1.29 -12.13 -0.90
N LEU A 60 -1.34 -12.16 0.44
CA LEU A 60 -0.77 -13.28 1.20
C LEU A 60 -1.67 -14.53 1.16
N GLY A 61 -2.95 -14.37 0.78
CA GLY A 61 -3.99 -15.34 1.07
C GLY A 61 -4.45 -15.27 2.53
N MET A 62 -5.67 -15.76 2.81
CA MET A 62 -6.31 -15.60 4.13
C MET A 62 -5.48 -16.13 5.30
N LEU A 63 -4.88 -17.33 5.16
CA LEU A 63 -4.12 -17.97 6.25
C LEU A 63 -2.82 -17.22 6.57
N VAL A 64 -1.99 -16.96 5.55
CA VAL A 64 -0.69 -16.29 5.72
C VAL A 64 -0.86 -14.82 6.11
N SER A 65 -1.95 -14.16 5.68
CA SER A 65 -2.26 -12.80 6.13
C SER A 65 -2.62 -12.74 7.61
N ALA A 66 -3.40 -13.71 8.13
CA ALA A 66 -3.78 -13.73 9.55
C ALA A 66 -2.55 -13.91 10.47
N GLU A 67 -1.57 -14.71 10.04
CA GLU A 67 -0.34 -14.97 10.80
C GLU A 67 0.70 -13.84 10.65
N THR A 68 0.67 -13.09 9.55
CA THR A 68 1.64 -12.02 9.31
C THR A 68 1.17 -10.70 9.90
N ALA A 69 1.92 -10.14 10.86
CA ALA A 69 1.63 -8.80 11.37
C ALA A 69 1.71 -7.73 10.24
N PRO A 70 0.79 -6.74 10.19
CA PRO A 70 0.83 -5.66 9.21
C PRO A 70 2.18 -4.96 9.10
N SER A 71 2.83 -4.69 10.23
CA SER A 71 4.16 -4.06 10.29
C SER A 71 5.27 -4.94 9.72
N ALA A 72 5.19 -6.27 9.88
CA ALA A 72 6.14 -7.21 9.30
C ALA A 72 6.00 -7.27 7.77
N PHE A 73 4.75 -7.25 7.26
CA PHE A 73 4.51 -7.19 5.82
C PHE A 73 5.03 -5.91 5.18
N ILE A 74 4.80 -4.74 5.80
CA ILE A 74 5.36 -3.46 5.32
C ILE A 74 6.89 -3.51 5.27
N LYS A 75 7.54 -4.03 6.32
CA LYS A 75 8.99 -4.20 6.33
C LYS A 75 9.43 -5.07 5.14
N GLY A 76 8.78 -6.22 4.92
CA GLY A 76 9.06 -7.08 3.77
C GLY A 76 8.98 -6.32 2.44
N LEU A 77 7.92 -5.54 2.22
CA LEU A 77 7.76 -4.73 1.01
C LEU A 77 8.85 -3.67 0.84
N CYS A 78 9.25 -2.99 1.93
CA CYS A 78 10.29 -1.96 1.89
C CYS A 78 11.70 -2.51 1.63
N PHE A 79 11.95 -3.78 1.95
CA PHE A 79 13.26 -4.43 1.75
C PHE A 79 13.32 -5.27 0.47
N LEU A 80 12.28 -5.28 -0.37
CA LEU A 80 12.33 -5.93 -1.68
C LEU A 80 13.21 -5.13 -2.64
N GLU A 81 14.35 -5.70 -3.04
CA GLU A 81 15.28 -5.07 -4.02
C GLU A 81 14.60 -4.72 -5.35
N ARG A 82 13.61 -5.51 -5.79
CA ARG A 82 12.87 -5.32 -7.04
C ARG A 82 11.37 -5.26 -6.81
N TYR A 83 10.91 -4.31 -6.00
CA TYR A 83 9.49 -4.10 -5.65
C TYR A 83 8.54 -4.22 -6.87
N SER A 84 8.84 -3.54 -7.99
CA SER A 84 7.95 -3.53 -9.16
C SER A 84 7.75 -4.93 -9.75
N ILE A 85 8.83 -5.70 -9.95
CA ILE A 85 8.77 -7.02 -10.59
C ILE A 85 8.34 -8.11 -9.60
N SER A 86 8.88 -8.09 -8.39
CA SER A 86 8.67 -9.14 -7.39
C SER A 86 7.32 -9.03 -6.68
N PHE A 87 6.68 -7.85 -6.71
CA PHE A 87 5.42 -7.61 -6.01
C PHE A 87 4.39 -6.88 -6.87
N ALA A 88 4.70 -5.68 -7.37
CA ALA A 88 3.68 -4.82 -7.97
C ALA A 88 3.03 -5.43 -9.23
N CYS A 89 3.83 -5.97 -10.16
CA CYS A 89 3.33 -6.62 -11.38
C CYS A 89 2.46 -7.83 -11.05
N GLN A 90 2.92 -8.68 -10.14
CA GLN A 90 2.20 -9.88 -9.74
C GLN A 90 0.89 -9.52 -9.03
N PHE A 91 0.89 -8.49 -8.18
CA PHE A 91 -0.31 -8.02 -7.49
C PHE A 91 -1.36 -7.50 -8.48
N VAL A 92 -0.94 -6.77 -9.51
CA VAL A 92 -1.84 -6.28 -10.58
C VAL A 92 -2.44 -7.45 -11.36
N LEU A 93 -1.63 -8.46 -11.71
CA LEU A 93 -2.10 -9.66 -12.41
C LEU A 93 -3.16 -10.43 -11.60
N LEU A 94 -3.00 -10.49 -10.28
CA LEU A 94 -3.91 -11.20 -9.38
C LEU A 94 -5.20 -10.42 -9.10
N SER A 95 -5.12 -9.10 -8.91
CA SER A 95 -6.24 -8.28 -8.39
C SER A 95 -6.89 -7.35 -9.43
N ALA A 96 -6.30 -7.22 -10.61
CA ALA A 96 -6.62 -6.19 -11.61
C ALA A 96 -6.59 -4.76 -11.04
N ARG A 97 -5.80 -4.53 -9.99
CA ARG A 97 -5.64 -3.25 -9.27
C ARG A 97 -4.18 -3.00 -8.96
N SER A 98 -3.76 -1.74 -8.92
CA SER A 98 -2.49 -1.40 -8.27
C SER A 98 -2.64 -1.51 -6.75
N PHE A 99 -1.56 -1.84 -6.06
CA PHE A 99 -1.58 -1.92 -4.60
C PHE A 99 -2.01 -0.58 -3.98
N LEU A 100 -2.97 -0.62 -3.05
CA LEU A 100 -3.66 0.54 -2.43
C LEU A 100 -4.59 1.35 -3.35
N GLN A 101 -4.88 0.88 -4.56
CA GLN A 101 -5.89 1.49 -5.43
C GLN A 101 -7.32 1.05 -5.03
N SER A 102 -8.25 1.99 -4.97
CA SER A 102 -9.64 1.72 -4.55
C SER A 102 -10.55 1.17 -5.65
N HIS A 103 -10.19 1.34 -6.92
CA HIS A 103 -10.96 0.92 -8.09
C HIS A 103 -10.11 0.01 -8.99
N ARG A 104 -10.75 -0.83 -9.80
CA ARG A 104 -10.06 -1.67 -10.79
C ARG A 104 -9.41 -0.82 -11.87
N ASN A 105 -8.27 -1.28 -12.36
CA ASN A 105 -7.69 -0.73 -13.57
C ASN A 105 -8.64 -0.99 -14.75
N PRO A 106 -8.77 -0.03 -15.69
CA PRO A 106 -9.49 -0.26 -16.94
C PRO A 106 -8.93 -1.47 -17.69
N ALA A 107 -9.76 -2.17 -18.46
CA ALA A 107 -9.33 -3.35 -19.21
C ALA A 107 -8.20 -3.08 -20.22
N ASP A 108 -8.04 -1.81 -20.66
CA ASP A 108 -6.97 -1.34 -21.55
C ASP A 108 -5.70 -0.85 -20.82
N TYR A 109 -5.58 -1.09 -19.51
CA TYR A 109 -4.37 -0.76 -18.76
C TYR A 109 -3.22 -1.72 -19.12
N ARG A 110 -2.62 -1.51 -20.29
CA ARG A 110 -1.33 -2.11 -20.65
C ARG A 110 -0.25 -1.42 -19.85
N GLN A 111 0.31 -2.12 -18.88
CA GLN A 111 1.59 -1.70 -18.34
C GLN A 111 2.66 -2.11 -19.35
N GLU A 112 3.13 -1.15 -20.14
CA GLU A 112 4.42 -1.24 -20.82
C GLU A 112 5.51 -1.30 -19.75
N PHE A 113 5.75 -2.50 -19.21
CA PHE A 113 6.88 -2.75 -18.34
C PHE A 113 8.09 -3.12 -19.21
N PHE A 114 9.10 -2.26 -19.20
CA PHE A 114 10.48 -2.56 -19.61
C PHE A 114 11.27 -3.16 -18.46
#